data_AF-A0A661CNH3-F1
#
_entry.id   AF-A0A661CNH3-F1
#
_cell.length_a   1.000
_cell.length_b   1.000
_cell.length_c   1.000
_cell.angle_alpha   90.00
_cell.angle_beta   90.00
_cell.angle_gamma   90.00
#
_symmetry.space_group_name_H-M   'P 1'
#
loop_
_entity.id
_entity.type
_entity.pdbx_description
1 polymer ?
#
loop_
_entity_poly.entity_id
_entity_poly.type
_entity_poly.pdbx_seq_one_letter_code
_entity_poly.pdbx_strand_id
1 'polypeptide(L)' 'MCNAKFEHDHRMEIDHIIPNSLGGKDSMNNYQLLHNWCHDTKTAKDGSRQKKQ' A
#
# COMPACT_ATOMS: atom_id res chain seq x y z
N MET A 1 3.40 3.10 8.26
CA MET A 1 4.05 1.83 7.89
C MET A 1 4.65 1.23 9.14
N CYS A 2 4.74 -0.09 9.26
CA CYS A 2 5.45 -0.68 10.39
C CYS A 2 6.95 -0.40 10.28
N ASN A 3 7.63 -0.26 11.41
CA ASN A 3 9.09 -0.13 11.47
C ASN A 3 9.81 -1.50 11.51
N ALA A 4 9.10 -2.58 11.16
CA ALA A 4 9.66 -3.92 11.09
C ALA A 4 10.51 -4.08 9.83
N LYS A 5 11.59 -4.87 9.94
CA LYS A 5 12.42 -5.24 8.79
C LYS A 5 11.69 -6.24 7.90
N PHE A 6 12.03 -6.24 6.61
CA PHE A 6 11.59 -7.28 5.69
C PHE A 6 12.44 -8.52 5.91
N GLU A 7 11.79 -9.61 6.32
CA GLU A 7 12.42 -10.90 6.58
C GLU A 7 11.78 -11.98 5.68
N HIS A 8 12.48 -13.10 5.50
CA HIS A 8 12.08 -14.13 4.53
C HIS A 8 10.77 -14.85 4.89
N ASP A 9 10.44 -14.87 6.18
CA ASP A 9 9.21 -15.44 6.75
C ASP A 9 8.03 -14.46 6.69
N HIS A 10 8.30 -13.16 6.47
CA HIS A 10 7.26 -12.16 6.35
C HIS A 10 6.56 -12.23 4.99
N ARG A 11 5.22 -12.31 5.03
CA ARG A 11 4.40 -12.19 3.83
C ARG A 11 4.35 -10.74 3.37
N MET A 12 4.95 -10.48 2.23
CA MET A 12 5.02 -9.16 1.62
C MET A 12 4.16 -9.10 0.36
N GLU A 13 3.72 -7.89 0.04
CA GLU A 13 2.91 -7.59 -1.14
C GLU A 13 3.41 -6.30 -1.80
N ILE A 14 3.20 -6.20 -3.11
CA ILE A 14 3.44 -4.97 -3.87
C ILE A 14 2.13 -4.18 -3.86
N ASP A 15 2.19 -2.94 -3.40
CA ASP A 15 1.03 -2.07 -3.28
C ASP A 15 1.32 -0.68 -3.84
N HIS A 16 0.27 0.05 -4.24
CA HIS A 16 0.41 1.39 -4.81
C HIS A 16 0.66 2.43 -3.71
N ILE A 17 1.68 3.28 -3.89
CA ILE A 17 1.97 4.41 -2.99
C ILE A 17 0.80 5.40 -3.01
N ILE A 18 0.41 5.84 -4.21
CA ILE A 18 -0.82 6.59 -4.45
C ILE A 18 -1.87 5.59 -4.94
N PRO A 19 -3.00 5.41 -4.22
CA PRO A 19 -4.07 4.52 -4.65
C PRO A 19 -4.58 4.85 -6.05
N ASN A 20 -4.90 3.81 -6.82
CA ASN A 20 -5.48 3.98 -8.16
C ASN A 20 -6.80 4.79 -8.12
N SER A 21 -7.59 4.67 -7.04
CA SER A 21 -8.80 5.48 -6.84
C SER A 21 -8.53 6.99 -6.71
N LEU A 22 -7.31 7.37 -6.35
CA LEU A 22 -6.85 8.75 -6.25
C LEU A 22 -6.00 9.20 -7.46
N GLY A 23 -5.97 8.40 -8.53
CA GLY A 23 -5.20 8.71 -9.74
C GLY A 23 -3.76 8.22 -9.72
N GLY A 24 -3.44 7.28 -8.82
CA GLY A 24 -2.21 6.49 -8.91
C GLY A 24 -2.06 5.80 -10.26
N LYS A 25 -0.82 5.72 -10.75
CA LYS A 25 -0.49 5.02 -12.00
C LYS A 25 0.11 3.65 -11.70
N ASP A 26 -0.10 2.71 -12.62
CA ASP A 26 0.55 1.40 -12.60
C ASP A 26 1.99 1.53 -13.12
N SER A 27 2.85 2.13 -12.31
CA SER A 27 4.24 2.41 -12.66
C SER A 27 5.17 2.03 -11.52
N MET A 28 6.38 1.57 -11.84
CA MET A 28 7.34 1.06 -10.85
C MET A 28 7.67 2.08 -9.75
N ASN A 29 7.65 3.38 -10.08
CA ASN A 29 7.85 4.48 -9.14
C ASN A 29 6.65 4.75 -8.21
N ASN A 30 5.48 4.16 -8.48
CA ASN A 30 4.29 4.24 -7.64
C ASN A 30 4.03 2.90 -6.91
N TYR A 31 4.97 1.96 -6.95
CA TYR A 31 4.88 0.72 -6.18
C TYR A 31 5.75 0.78 -4.94
N GLN A 32 5.23 0.25 -3.84
CA GLN A 32 5.94 0.04 -2.58
C GLN A 32 5.78 -1.40 -2.12
N LEU A 33 6.84 -1.94 -1.53
CA LEU A 33 6.76 -3.22 -0.83
C LEU A 33 6.15 -2.99 0.55
N LEU A 34 5.14 -3.79 0.89
CA LEU A 34 4.44 -3.70 2.16
C LEU A 34 4.35 -5.07 2.82
N HIS A 35 4.27 -5.10 4.15
CA HIS A 35 3.81 -6.29 4.86
C HIS A 35 2.30 -6.44 4.67
N ASN A 36 1.83 -7.66 4.45
CA ASN A 36 0.40 -7.95 4.28
C ASN A 36 -0.46 -7.45 5.45
N TRP A 37 0.04 -7.50 6.70
CA TRP A 37 -0.68 -6.98 7.87
C TRP A 37 -0.70 -5.45 7.94
N CYS A 38 0.20 -4.78 7.22
CA CYS A 38 0.19 -3.32 7.12
C CYS A 38 -0.81 -2.81 6.10
N HIS A 39 -1.32 -3.68 5.22
CA HIS A 39 -2.21 -3.33 4.12
C HIS A 39 -3.45 -2.60 4.62
N ASP A 40 -4.17 -3.23 5.54
CA ASP A 40 -5.42 -2.68 6.07
C ASP A 40 -5.21 -1.31 6.74
N THR A 41 -4.09 -1.15 7.43
CA THR A 41 -3.71 0.12 8.06
C THR A 41 -3.38 1.19 7.02
N LYS A 42 -2.75 0.81 5.91
CA LYS A 42 -2.47 1.72 4.80
C LYS A 42 -3.78 2.13 4.10
N THR A 43 -4.61 1.18 3.71
CA THR A 43 -5.91 1.43 3.06
C THR A 43 -6.82 2.34 3.90
N ALA A 44 -6.76 2.23 5.23
CA ALA A 44 -7.51 3.12 6.13
C ALA A 44 -6.97 4.56 6.16
N LYS A 45 -5.68 4.78 5.88
CA LYS A 45 -5.00 6.07 5.98
C LYS A 45 -4.84 6.80 4.65
N ASP A 46 -4.68 6.06 3.55
CA ASP A 46 -4.34 6.61 2.24
C ASP A 46 -5.54 7.15 1.46
N GLY A 47 -6.75 7.12 2.03
CA GLY A 47 -7.96 7.62 1.40
C GLY A 47 -8.45 6.74 0.24
N SER A 48 -7.87 5.57 0.02
CA SER A 48 -8.29 4.63 -1.05
C SER A 48 -9.78 4.27 -0.99
N ARG A 49 -10.38 4.29 0.21
CA ARG A 49 -11.81 4.04 0.45
C ARG A 49 -12.72 5.27 0.24
N GLN A 50 -12.17 6.45 -0.01
CA GLN A 50 -12.98 7.63 -0.29
C GLN A 50 -13.58 7.50 -1.69
N LYS A 51 -14.83 7.04 -1.75
CA LYS A 51 -15.64 7.15 -2.97
C LYS A 51 -15.76 8.64 -3.30
N LYS A 52 -15.32 9.05 -4.50
CA LYS A 52 -15.80 10.29 -5.11
C LYS A 52 -17.34 10.21 -5.14
N GLN A 53 -18.00 11.09 -4.38
CA GLN A 53 -19.42 11.37 -4.57
C GLN A 53 -19.60 12.14 -5.87
#